data_AF-A0A4Y8LGS9-F1
#
_entry.id   AF-A0A4Y8LGS9-F1
#
_cell.length_a   1.000
_cell.length_b   1.000
_cell.length_c   1.000
_cell.angle_alpha   90.00
_cell.angle_beta   90.00
_cell.angle_gamma   90.00
#
_symmetry.space_group_name_H-M   'P 1'
#
loop_
_entity.id
_entity.type
_entity.pdbx_description
1 polymer ?
#
loop_
_entity_poly.entity_id
_entity_poly.type
_entity_poly.pdbx_seq_one_letter_code
_entity_poly.pdbx_strand_id
1 'polypeptide(L)' 'MKSKGFIVGVASFAVITLLLYLAGDVFQVPLLMFHNEYMNSTNGQIVSSGSLIPVVIGLSLSVLIQRIYINRYAQNLAE' A
#
# COMPACT_ATOMS: atom_id res chain seq x y z
N MET A 1 9.99 -11.75 20.60
CA MET A 1 9.20 -10.62 20.04
C MET A 1 9.01 -10.70 18.51
N LYS A 2 8.99 -11.88 17.86
CA LYS A 2 9.30 -11.97 16.42
C LYS A 2 8.11 -12.14 15.45
N SER A 3 6.99 -12.73 15.87
CA SER A 3 5.89 -13.07 14.92
C SER A 3 4.69 -12.12 14.99
N LYS A 4 4.29 -11.68 16.19
CA LYS A 4 3.10 -10.82 16.38
C LYS A 4 3.24 -9.45 15.70
N GLY A 5 4.39 -8.79 15.84
CA GLY A 5 4.63 -7.49 15.20
C GLY A 5 4.78 -7.56 13.68
N PHE A 6 5.27 -8.69 13.15
CA PHE A 6 5.37 -8.93 11.71
C PHE A 6 3.97 -9.11 11.09
N ILE A 7 3.11 -9.90 11.73
CA ILE A 7 1.72 -10.12 11.30
C ILE A 7 0.94 -8.79 11.28
N VAL A 8 1.08 -7.96 12.32
CA VAL A 8 0.42 -6.65 12.36
C VAL A 8 0.91 -5.75 11.23
N GLY A 9 2.20 -5.76 10.92
CA GLY A 9 2.78 -5.02 9.80
C GLY A 9 2.23 -5.49 8.43
N VAL A 10 2.25 -6.80 8.17
CA VAL A 10 1.76 -7.37 6.90
C VAL A 10 0.24 -7.22 6.76
N ALA A 11 -0.52 -7.36 7.84
CA ALA A 11 -1.96 -7.12 7.82
C ALA A 11 -2.28 -5.65 7.52
N SER A 12 -1.58 -4.72 8.17
CA SER A 12 -1.72 -3.29 7.90
C SER A 12 -1.34 -2.95 6.46
N PHE A 13 -0.27 -3.56 5.95
CA PHE A 13 0.16 -3.44 4.55
C PHE A 13 -0.94 -3.84 3.57
N ALA A 14 -1.49 -5.04 3.75
CA ALA A 14 -2.52 -5.58 2.89
C ALA A 14 -3.78 -4.69 2.90
N VAL A 15 -4.21 -4.24 4.08
CA VAL A 15 -5.40 -3.39 4.23
C VAL A 15 -5.20 -2.02 3.57
N ILE A 16 -4.07 -1.35 3.83
CA ILE A 16 -3.79 -0.03 3.26
C ILE A 16 -3.68 -0.11 1.73
N THR A 17 -2.96 -1.11 1.23
CA THR A 17 -2.77 -1.29 -0.22
C THR A 17 -4.09 -1.60 -0.91
N LEU A 18 -4.93 -2.45 -0.32
CA LEU A 18 -6.26 -2.75 -0.83
C LEU A 18 -7.16 -1.50 -0.88
N LEU A 19 -7.15 -0.70 0.20
CA LEU A 19 -7.92 0.55 0.25
C LEU A 19 -7.44 1.57 -0.79
N LEU A 20 -6.13 1.68 -1.01
CA LEU A 20 -5.59 2.56 -2.04
C LEU A 20 -5.97 2.11 -3.45
N TYR A 21 -5.95 0.81 -3.73
CA TYR A 21 -6.41 0.30 -5.02
C TYR A 21 -7.91 0.55 -5.23
N LEU A 22 -8.74 0.29 -4.23
CA LEU A 22 -10.18 0.57 -4.30
C LEU A 22 -10.46 2.06 -4.48
N ALA A 23 -9.72 2.93 -3.78
CA ALA A 23 -9.83 4.37 -3.98
C ALA A 23 -9.35 4.78 -5.39
N GLY A 24 -8.27 4.18 -5.89
CA GLY A 24 -7.81 4.41 -7.26
C GLY A 24 -8.86 4.05 -8.31
N ASP A 25 -9.57 2.94 -8.11
CA ASP A 25 -10.67 2.48 -8.96
C ASP A 25 -11.86 3.46 -8.91
N VAL A 26 -12.37 3.76 -7.70
CA VAL A 26 -13.55 4.62 -7.49
C VAL A 26 -13.33 6.04 -7.98
N PHE A 27 -12.16 6.62 -7.73
CA PHE A 27 -11.84 7.99 -8.13
C PHE A 27 -11.18 8.08 -9.51
N GLN A 28 -11.03 6.94 -10.21
CA GLN A 28 -10.32 6.83 -11.49
C GLN A 28 -8.96 7.54 -11.47
N VAL A 29 -8.24 7.44 -10.35
CA VAL A 29 -6.94 8.10 -10.19
C VAL A 29 -5.88 7.21 -10.82
N PRO A 30 -5.27 7.63 -11.95
CA PRO A 30 -4.35 6.79 -12.70
C PRO A 30 -3.12 6.36 -11.87
N LEU A 31 -2.72 7.19 -10.90
CA LEU A 31 -1.59 6.91 -10.01
C LEU A 31 -1.88 5.82 -8.97
N LEU A 32 -3.16 5.52 -8.69
CA LEU A 32 -3.58 4.57 -7.67
C LEU A 32 -4.20 3.30 -8.27
N MET A 33 -4.45 3.28 -9.58
CA MET A 33 -4.95 2.11 -10.29
C MET A 33 -3.85 1.08 -10.59
N PHE A 34 -4.20 -0.20 -10.44
CA PHE A 34 -3.34 -1.33 -10.79
C PHE A 34 -3.15 -1.45 -12.32
N HIS A 35 -4.17 -1.04 -13.08
CA HIS A 35 -4.20 -1.13 -14.53
C HIS A 35 -4.69 0.20 -15.09
N ASN A 36 -3.95 0.76 -16.03
CA ASN A 36 -4.23 2.06 -16.59
C ASN A 36 -4.16 1.93 -18.10
N GLU A 37 -5.31 1.92 -18.75
CA GLU A 37 -5.38 1.79 -20.20
C GLU A 37 -5.13 3.16 -20.83
N TYR A 38 -3.90 3.39 -21.29
CA TYR A 38 -3.60 4.58 -22.08
C TYR A 38 -3.84 4.24 -23.57
N MET A 39 -4.94 4.75 -24.14
CA MET A 39 -5.18 4.63 -25.58
C MET A 39 -4.21 5.52 -26.33
N ASN A 40 -3.07 4.97 -26.79
CA ASN A 40 -2.21 5.69 -27.72
C ASN A 40 -2.83 5.59 -29.12
N SER A 41 -3.59 6.62 -29.52
CA SER A 41 -4.41 6.66 -30.74
C SER A 41 -3.61 6.56 -32.05
N THR A 42 -2.28 6.48 -31.99
CA THR A 42 -1.43 6.52 -33.19
C THR A 42 -1.24 5.16 -33.86
N ASN A 43 -1.28 4.04 -33.12
CA ASN A 43 -0.97 2.70 -33.66
C ASN A 43 -1.94 1.57 -33.24
N GLY A 44 -3.05 1.88 -32.56
CA GLY A 44 -4.02 0.86 -32.10
C GLY A 44 -3.47 -0.10 -31.02
N GLN A 45 -2.32 0.19 -30.43
CA GLN A 45 -1.74 -0.60 -29.34
C GLN A 45 -2.27 -0.07 -28.00
N ILE A 46 -3.02 -0.92 -27.30
CA ILE A 46 -3.43 -0.68 -25.92
C ILE A 46 -2.20 -0.88 -25.04
N VAL A 47 -1.58 0.22 -24.60
CA VAL A 47 -0.45 0.17 -23.67
C VAL A 47 -1.03 0.30 -22.27
N SER A 48 -1.10 -0.82 -21.55
CA SER A 48 -1.44 -0.81 -20.14
C SER A 48 -0.19 -0.54 -19.31
N SER A 49 -0.18 0.57 -18.56
CA SER A 49 0.89 0.90 -17.62
C SER A 49 0.31 1.02 -16.22
N GLY A 50 0.46 -0.04 -15.42
CA GLY A 50 0.03 -0.05 -14.02
C GLY A 50 0.92 0.82 -13.13
N SER A 51 0.37 1.31 -12.00
CA SER A 51 1.13 2.08 -11.02
C SER A 51 1.50 1.24 -9.80
N LEU A 52 2.80 1.21 -9.44
CA LEU A 52 3.29 0.59 -8.20
C LEU A 52 3.24 1.55 -7.00
N ILE A 53 2.76 2.78 -7.18
CA ILE A 53 2.67 3.80 -6.13
C ILE A 53 1.85 3.30 -4.91
N PRO A 54 0.69 2.62 -5.05
CA PRO A 54 -0.06 2.07 -3.92
C PRO A 54 0.77 1.12 -3.05
N VAL A 55 1.60 0.30 -3.70
CA VAL A 55 2.48 -0.67 -3.03
C VAL A 55 3.58 0.05 -2.26
N VAL A 56 4.21 1.06 -2.85
CA VAL A 56 5.25 1.86 -2.19
C VAL A 56 4.70 2.60 -0.96
N ILE A 57 3.50 3.18 -1.07
CA ILE A 57 2.82 3.87 0.04
C ILE A 57 2.46 2.87 1.15
N GLY A 58 1.84 1.75 0.78
CA GLY A 58 1.49 0.69 1.73
C GLY A 58 2.70 0.20 2.52
N LEU A 59 3.82 -0.07 1.86
CA LEU A 59 5.04 -0.56 2.50
C LEU A 59 5.58 0.48 3.49
N SER A 60 5.62 1.74 3.08
CA SER A 60 6.12 2.85 3.90
C SER A 60 5.31 3.01 5.18
N LEU A 61 3.98 3.00 5.07
CA LEU A 61 3.08 3.08 6.23
C LEU A 61 3.19 1.88 7.17
N SER A 62 3.41 0.68 6.63
CA SER A 62 3.52 -0.55 7.41
C SER A 62 4.77 -0.56 8.29
N VAL A 63 5.90 -0.06 7.77
CA VAL A 63 7.14 0.11 8.55
C VAL A 63 6.94 1.14 9.67
N LEU A 64 6.24 2.25 9.40
CA LEU A 64 5.93 3.26 10.41
C LEU A 64 5.03 2.71 11.53
N ILE A 65 3.95 2.01 11.17
CA ILE A 65 3.04 1.39 12.14
C ILE A 65 3.78 0.36 13.00
N GLN A 66 4.63 -0.47 12.38
CA GLN A 66 5.43 -1.45 13.11
C GLN A 66 6.40 -0.78 14.09
N ARG A 67 7.06 0.31 13.70
CA ARG A 67 7.93 1.10 14.60
C ARG A 67 7.14 1.70 15.77
N ILE A 68 5.99 2.30 15.51
CA ILE A 68 5.12 2.87 16.56
C ILE A 68 4.66 1.78 17.53
N TYR A 69 4.24 0.63 17.01
CA TYR A 69 3.79 -0.51 17.81
C TYR A 69 4.88 -1.02 18.74
N ILE A 70 6.10 -1.23 18.23
CA ILE A 70 7.24 -1.67 19.05
C ILE A 70 7.57 -0.62 20.11
N ASN A 71 7.59 0.66 19.75
CA ASN A 71 7.91 1.73 20.69
C ASN A 71 6.88 1.80 21.83
N ARG A 72 5.58 1.75 21.53
CA ARG A 72 4.52 1.70 22.55
C ARG A 72 4.57 0.42 23.39
N TYR A 73 4.86 -0.72 22.78
CA TYR A 73 4.97 -1.98 23.52
C TYR A 73 6.16 -1.97 24.49
N ALA A 74 7.26 -1.33 24.13
CA ALA A 74 8.42 -1.16 25.02
C ALA A 74 8.13 -0.22 26.19
N GLN A 75 7.32 0.84 25.99
CA GLN A 75 6.95 1.76 27.08
C GLN A 75 6.00 1.12 28.10
N ASN A 76 5.02 0.32 27.64
CA ASN A 76 4.10 -0.40 28.54
C ASN A 76 4.77 -1.52 29.38
N LEU A 77 6.05 -1.83 29.15
CA LEU A 77 6.83 -2.82 29.90
C LEU A 77 7.83 -2.17 30.87
N ALA A 78 7.95 -0.83 30.84
CA ALA A 78 8.80 -0.04 31.73
C ALA A 78 8.01 0.63 32.88
N GLU A 79 6.68 0.50 32.89
CA GLU A 79 5.77 0.82 34.00
C GLU A 79 5.40 -0.46 34.76
#